data_AF-A0A5B0EG04-F1
#
_entry.id   AF-A0A5B0EG04-F1
#
_cell.length_a   1.000
_cell.length_b   1.000
_cell.length_c   1.000
_cell.angle_alpha   90.00
_cell.angle_beta   90.00
_cell.angle_gamma   90.00
#
_symmetry.space_group_name_H-M   'P 1'
#
loop_
_entity.id
_entity.type
_entity.pdbx_description
1 polymer ?
#
loop_
_entity_poly.entity_id
_entity_poly.type
_entity_poly.pdbx_seq_one_letter_code
_entity_poly.pdbx_strand_id
1 'polypeptide(L)'
;MNFGVIATTVFSLAVLNGAYAENDKNRVLVEARWYTEAYVKQSLANSNSRLLASTFHPMVTYVFAADAPGFRPEGANLLKKEVSTLQGDFVRWPPRKDGKTLKTQVDEMCVSLIARGLNSLYQQTRQRSFATIPRDLVIAKIETGELVSAPLDLGRTKSRNGGDIKVIPLRGEGKMRCNIYKTTRGGDVMYDISVVFIATAAYQRSNQTGKPFDSNHQRNQ
;
A
#
# COMPACT_ATOMS: atom_id res chain seq x y z
N MET A 1 67.99 15.85 2.86
CA MET A 1 67.17 16.49 3.90
C MET A 1 66.33 17.55 3.21
N ASN A 2 65.00 17.55 3.12
CA ASN A 2 63.94 16.76 3.71
C ASN A 2 62.78 16.67 2.70
N PHE A 3 62.16 15.50 2.59
CA PHE A 3 60.89 15.29 1.90
C PHE A 3 59.77 15.98 2.71
N GLY A 4 59.11 16.98 2.10
CA GLY A 4 57.92 17.61 2.66
C GLY A 4 56.67 17.09 1.96
N VAL A 5 56.12 16.00 2.48
CA VAL A 5 54.78 15.49 2.14
C VAL A 5 53.74 16.50 2.60
N ILE A 6 52.89 17.01 1.71
CA ILE A 6 51.64 17.67 2.12
C ILE A 6 50.48 17.15 1.25
N ALA A 7 49.80 16.16 1.85
CA ALA A 7 48.39 15.84 1.84
C ALA A 7 47.54 16.29 0.62
N THR A 8 47.24 15.30 -0.22
CA THR A 8 46.02 15.20 -1.01
C THR A 8 44.78 15.40 -0.14
N THR A 9 44.16 16.57 -0.20
CA THR A 9 42.77 16.75 0.23
C THR A 9 41.88 16.35 -0.93
N VAL A 10 41.52 15.06 -0.97
CA VAL A 10 40.35 14.60 -1.70
C VAL A 10 39.15 15.23 -1.01
N PHE A 11 38.68 16.36 -1.54
CA PHE A 11 37.37 16.89 -1.18
C PHE A 11 36.33 15.93 -1.76
N SER A 12 36.03 14.90 -0.97
CA SER A 12 34.85 14.08 -1.11
C SER A 12 33.63 14.99 -0.98
N LEU A 13 33.21 15.65 -2.08
CA LEU A 13 31.84 16.10 -2.24
C LEU A 13 30.96 14.85 -2.36
N ALA A 14 30.83 14.11 -1.25
CA ALA A 14 29.57 13.50 -0.94
C ALA A 14 28.60 14.65 -0.69
N VAL A 15 28.03 15.19 -1.77
CA VAL A 15 26.76 15.91 -1.67
C VAL A 15 25.79 14.87 -1.15
N LEU A 16 25.66 14.85 0.17
CA LEU A 16 24.68 14.09 0.89
C LEU A 16 23.34 14.43 0.24
N ASN A 17 22.79 13.45 -0.48
CA ASN A 17 21.43 13.42 -0.99
C ASN A 17 20.45 13.43 0.19
N GLY A 18 20.39 14.55 0.89
CA GLY A 18 19.43 14.87 1.93
C GLY A 18 18.43 15.87 1.39
N ALA A 19 17.85 15.61 0.21
CA ALA A 19 16.55 16.17 -0.11
C ALA A 19 15.54 15.52 0.85
N TYR A 20 15.46 16.06 2.07
CA TYR A 20 14.31 15.83 2.94
C TYR A 20 13.09 16.23 2.13
N ALA A 21 12.18 15.28 1.90
CA ALA A 21 10.91 15.59 1.26
C ALA A 21 10.19 16.63 2.13
N GLU A 22 10.24 17.90 1.74
CA GLU A 22 9.47 18.94 2.41
C GLU A 22 7.99 18.56 2.40
N ASN A 23 7.24 18.98 3.41
CA ASN A 23 5.79 18.77 3.42
C ASN A 23 5.11 19.83 2.56
N ASP A 24 4.25 19.39 1.63
CA ASP A 24 3.38 20.26 0.85
C ASP A 24 2.26 20.80 1.76
N LYS A 25 2.47 22.01 2.29
CA LYS A 25 1.52 22.71 3.17
C LYS A 25 0.22 23.10 2.46
N ASN A 26 0.19 23.08 1.13
CA ASN A 26 -0.97 23.48 0.32
C ASN A 26 -1.81 22.27 -0.12
N ARG A 27 -1.36 21.04 0.16
CA ARG A 27 -2.10 19.83 -0.15
C ARG A 27 -3.20 19.59 0.88
N VAL A 28 -4.44 19.50 0.41
CA VAL A 28 -5.61 19.23 1.25
C VAL A 28 -6.33 17.98 0.74
N LEU A 29 -6.72 17.08 1.64
CA LEU A 29 -7.61 15.96 1.29
C LEU A 29 -8.98 16.52 0.89
N VAL A 30 -9.41 16.25 -0.34
CA VAL A 30 -10.70 16.77 -0.86
C VAL A 30 -11.76 15.68 -0.99
N GLU A 31 -11.35 14.43 -1.17
CA GLU A 31 -12.27 13.31 -1.33
C GLU A 31 -11.62 12.00 -0.89
N ALA A 32 -12.42 11.09 -0.34
CA ALA A 32 -12.05 9.70 -0.13
C ALA A 32 -13.07 8.78 -0.79
N ARG A 33 -12.60 7.93 -1.71
CA ARG A 33 -13.44 6.96 -2.42
C ARG A 33 -13.18 5.55 -1.91
N TRP A 34 -14.23 4.74 -1.92
CA TRP A 34 -14.20 3.37 -1.43
C TRP A 34 -14.51 2.41 -2.57
N TYR A 35 -13.67 1.40 -2.75
CA TYR A 35 -13.74 0.45 -3.86
C TYR A 35 -13.80 -0.98 -3.33
N THR A 36 -14.70 -1.79 -3.85
CA THR A 36 -14.73 -3.23 -3.51
C THR A 36 -13.71 -4.00 -4.34
N GLU A 37 -13.28 -5.16 -3.83
CA GLU A 37 -12.43 -6.06 -4.60
C GLU A 37 -13.07 -6.45 -5.95
N ALA A 38 -14.38 -6.73 -5.94
CA ALA A 38 -15.14 -7.08 -7.14
C ALA A 38 -15.08 -5.97 -8.21
N TYR A 39 -15.27 -4.71 -7.81
CA TYR A 39 -15.19 -3.58 -8.73
C TYR A 39 -13.78 -3.42 -9.32
N VAL A 40 -12.75 -3.49 -8.48
CA VAL A 40 -11.35 -3.38 -8.93
C VAL A 40 -11.02 -4.50 -9.92
N LYS A 41 -11.42 -5.75 -9.62
CA LYS A 41 -11.25 -6.88 -10.54
C LYS A 41 -11.95 -6.65 -11.88
N GLN A 42 -13.21 -6.23 -11.86
CA GLN A 42 -13.98 -5.97 -13.07
C GLN A 42 -13.37 -4.84 -13.90
N SER A 43 -12.99 -3.73 -13.26
CA SER A 43 -12.40 -2.57 -13.93
C SER A 43 -11.04 -2.90 -14.55
N LEU A 44 -10.19 -3.67 -13.86
CA LEU A 44 -8.91 -4.13 -14.40
C LEU A 44 -9.08 -5.19 -15.50
N ALA A 45 -10.07 -6.06 -15.42
CA ALA A 45 -10.34 -7.02 -16.50
C ALA A 45 -10.63 -6.31 -17.83
N ASN A 46 -11.33 -5.17 -17.77
CA ASN A 46 -11.69 -4.38 -18.95
C ASN A 46 -10.55 -3.47 -19.45
N SER A 47 -9.63 -3.05 -18.57
CA SER A 47 -8.64 -2.01 -18.88
C SER A 47 -7.19 -2.49 -18.88
N ASN A 48 -6.82 -3.43 -18.00
CA ASN A 48 -5.45 -3.88 -17.80
C ASN A 48 -5.37 -5.30 -17.19
N SER A 49 -5.56 -6.32 -18.04
CA SER A 49 -5.55 -7.74 -17.64
C SER A 49 -4.21 -8.20 -17.06
N ARG A 50 -3.08 -7.61 -17.47
CA ARG A 50 -1.77 -7.93 -16.90
C ARG A 50 -1.67 -7.49 -15.44
N LEU A 51 -2.13 -6.27 -15.12
CA LEU A 51 -2.14 -5.78 -13.73
C LEU A 51 -3.15 -6.55 -12.88
N LEU A 52 -4.29 -6.96 -13.45
CA LEU A 52 -5.22 -7.87 -12.79
C LEU A 52 -4.51 -9.17 -12.35
N ALA A 53 -3.84 -9.84 -13.28
CA ALA A 53 -3.20 -11.13 -13.03
C ALA A 53 -2.06 -11.07 -12.01
N SER A 54 -1.27 -9.98 -12.01
CA SER A 54 -0.20 -9.80 -11.03
C SER A 54 -0.72 -9.42 -9.64
N THR A 55 -1.83 -8.68 -9.57
CA THR A 55 -2.42 -8.21 -8.32
C THR A 55 -3.21 -9.32 -7.62
N PHE A 56 -4.10 -9.99 -8.35
CA PHE A 56 -5.01 -11.02 -7.83
C PHE A 56 -4.60 -12.42 -8.30
N HIS A 57 -3.34 -12.77 -8.04
CA HIS A 57 -2.82 -14.08 -8.37
C HIS A 57 -3.57 -15.17 -7.58
N PRO A 58 -3.90 -16.34 -8.18
CA PRO A 58 -4.67 -17.41 -7.49
C PRO A 58 -4.07 -17.90 -6.17
N MET A 59 -2.75 -17.76 -6.03
CA MET A 59 -1.97 -18.13 -4.85
C MET A 59 -2.04 -17.12 -3.70
N VAL A 60 -2.68 -15.97 -3.90
CA VAL A 60 -2.74 -14.90 -2.91
C VAL A 60 -4.19 -14.61 -2.59
N THR A 61 -4.49 -14.41 -1.32
CA THR A 61 -5.79 -13.93 -0.87
C THR A 61 -5.62 -12.80 0.11
N TYR A 62 -6.39 -11.75 -0.11
CA TYR A 62 -6.39 -10.54 0.70
C TYR A 62 -7.60 -10.61 1.63
N VAL A 63 -7.38 -10.39 2.93
CA VAL A 63 -8.44 -10.32 3.93
C VAL A 63 -8.40 -8.94 4.57
N PHE A 64 -9.43 -8.13 4.31
CA PHE A 64 -9.54 -6.77 4.84
C PHE A 64 -10.06 -6.79 6.28
N ALA A 65 -9.60 -5.85 7.10
CA ALA A 65 -9.90 -5.85 8.55
C ALA A 65 -11.41 -5.76 8.88
N ALA A 66 -12.22 -5.15 8.00
CA ALA A 66 -13.69 -5.09 8.16
C ALA A 66 -14.33 -6.48 8.05
N ASP A 67 -13.73 -7.38 7.27
CA ASP A 67 -14.29 -8.70 6.97
C ASP A 67 -13.83 -9.77 7.97
N ALA A 68 -13.03 -9.38 8.96
CA ALA A 68 -12.43 -10.31 9.93
C ALA A 68 -12.58 -9.82 11.39
N PRO A 69 -13.80 -9.57 11.90
CA PRO A 69 -14.01 -9.26 13.31
C PRO A 69 -13.53 -10.43 14.17
N GLY A 70 -12.61 -10.18 15.13
CA GLY A 70 -12.04 -11.22 15.99
C GLY A 70 -10.89 -12.03 15.35
N PHE A 71 -10.29 -11.52 14.27
CA PHE A 71 -9.19 -12.16 13.52
C PHE A 71 -8.09 -12.75 14.41
N ARG A 72 -7.88 -14.06 14.27
CA ARG A 72 -6.67 -14.78 14.70
C ARG A 72 -6.06 -15.41 13.46
N PRO A 73 -4.75 -15.22 13.18
CA PRO A 73 -4.11 -15.86 12.04
C PRO A 73 -4.29 -17.39 12.11
N GLU A 74 -4.69 -18.02 11.01
CA GLU A 74 -4.68 -19.48 10.93
C GLU A 74 -3.22 -19.94 10.85
N GLY A 75 -2.67 -20.35 11.99
CA GLY A 75 -1.26 -20.71 12.11
C GLY A 75 -0.36 -19.55 12.58
N ALA A 76 0.96 -19.76 12.48
CA ALA A 76 1.93 -18.75 12.91
C ALA A 76 1.98 -17.58 11.92
N ASN A 77 1.99 -16.35 12.44
CA ASN A 77 2.21 -15.17 11.60
C ASN A 77 3.58 -15.24 10.95
N LEU A 78 3.60 -15.19 9.62
CA LEU A 78 4.81 -15.24 8.81
C LEU A 78 5.55 -13.89 8.77
N LEU A 79 4.91 -12.79 9.18
CA LEU A 79 5.50 -11.45 9.09
C LEU A 79 6.36 -11.10 10.30
N LYS A 80 7.59 -10.62 10.03
CA LYS A 80 8.50 -10.02 11.05
C LYS A 80 7.93 -8.78 11.72
N LYS A 81 7.20 -7.99 10.96
CA LYS A 81 6.56 -6.73 11.34
C LYS A 81 5.51 -6.39 10.29
N GLU A 82 4.67 -5.43 10.60
CA GLU A 82 3.67 -4.91 9.67
C GLU A 82 4.31 -4.41 8.36
N VAL A 83 3.54 -4.52 7.28
CA VAL A 83 3.95 -4.19 5.92
C VAL A 83 3.01 -3.14 5.36
N SER A 84 3.54 -2.08 4.74
CA SER A 84 2.74 -0.98 4.18
C SER A 84 3.12 -0.61 2.75
N THR A 85 2.17 -0.14 1.94
CA THR A 85 2.29 -0.06 0.46
C THR A 85 2.60 1.31 -0.13
N LEU A 86 3.04 2.26 0.71
CA LEU A 86 3.17 3.69 0.42
C LEU A 86 3.71 4.01 -0.99
N GLN A 87 2.80 4.41 -1.90
CA GLN A 87 3.11 5.07 -3.16
C GLN A 87 1.86 5.78 -3.71
N GLY A 88 2.07 6.95 -4.34
CA GLY A 88 1.03 7.74 -4.99
C GLY A 88 1.43 8.13 -6.41
N ASP A 89 0.43 8.31 -7.28
CA ASP A 89 0.59 8.82 -8.64
C ASP A 89 -0.10 10.20 -8.75
N PHE A 90 0.50 11.11 -9.52
CA PHE A 90 0.05 12.48 -9.72
C PHE A 90 -0.84 12.58 -10.98
N VAL A 91 -1.96 13.30 -10.92
CA VAL A 91 -2.62 13.80 -12.14
C VAL A 91 -2.69 15.31 -12.21
N ARG A 92 -2.09 15.80 -13.29
CA ARG A 92 -2.19 17.17 -13.77
C ARG A 92 -3.44 17.28 -14.63
N TRP A 93 -4.37 18.14 -14.24
CA TRP A 93 -5.49 18.51 -15.12
C TRP A 93 -5.21 19.86 -15.78
N PRO A 94 -4.83 19.91 -17.05
CA PRO A 94 -5.11 21.06 -17.90
C PRO A 94 -6.50 20.90 -18.55
N PRO A 95 -7.15 22.00 -18.96
CA PRO A 95 -8.48 21.92 -19.54
C PRO A 95 -8.45 21.16 -20.86
N ARG A 96 -9.32 20.15 -21.00
CA ARG A 96 -9.75 19.51 -22.27
C ARG A 96 -8.61 19.03 -23.18
N LYS A 97 -8.21 17.76 -23.07
CA LYS A 97 -7.49 17.09 -24.17
C LYS A 97 -8.18 15.83 -24.71
N ASP A 98 -8.76 14.99 -23.86
CA ASP A 98 -9.14 13.63 -24.31
C ASP A 98 -10.62 13.25 -24.13
N GLY A 99 -11.53 14.21 -23.92
CA GLY A 99 -12.98 13.96 -23.81
C GLY A 99 -13.45 13.18 -22.56
N LYS A 100 -12.54 12.49 -21.86
CA LYS A 100 -12.82 11.84 -20.57
C LYS A 100 -13.05 12.86 -19.47
N THR A 101 -14.04 12.59 -18.62
CA THR A 101 -14.31 13.44 -17.44
C THR A 101 -13.22 13.24 -16.38
N LEU A 102 -12.92 14.30 -15.61
CA LEU A 102 -12.03 14.21 -14.44
C LEU A 102 -12.42 13.07 -13.51
N LYS A 103 -13.73 12.85 -13.31
CA LYS A 103 -14.26 11.78 -12.47
C LYS A 103 -13.79 10.40 -12.95
N THR A 104 -13.85 10.14 -14.25
CA THR A 104 -13.43 8.88 -14.88
C THR A 104 -11.93 8.66 -14.75
N GLN A 105 -11.11 9.69 -14.99
CA GLN A 105 -9.65 9.57 -14.86
C GLN A 105 -9.22 9.31 -13.40
N VAL A 106 -9.85 10.02 -12.44
CA VAL A 106 -9.66 9.78 -11.00
C VAL A 106 -10.02 8.34 -10.62
N ASP A 107 -11.10 7.81 -11.19
CA ASP A 107 -11.53 6.43 -10.96
C ASP A 107 -10.50 5.41 -11.50
N GLU A 108 -10.09 5.56 -12.77
CA GLU A 108 -9.08 4.71 -13.42
C GLU A 108 -7.76 4.68 -12.62
N MET A 109 -7.31 5.84 -12.13
CA MET A 109 -6.12 5.93 -11.30
C MET A 109 -6.28 5.29 -9.93
N CYS A 110 -7.40 5.52 -9.25
CA CYS A 110 -7.66 4.87 -7.96
C CYS A 110 -7.62 3.35 -8.10
N VAL A 111 -8.26 2.79 -9.14
CA VAL A 111 -8.22 1.35 -9.43
C VAL A 111 -6.80 0.87 -9.67
N SER A 112 -6.03 1.58 -10.49
CA SER A 112 -4.63 1.25 -10.79
C SER A 112 -3.74 1.28 -9.54
N LEU A 113 -3.85 2.33 -8.71
CA LEU A 113 -3.07 2.49 -7.48
C LEU A 113 -3.45 1.47 -6.41
N ILE A 114 -4.73 1.13 -6.29
CA ILE A 114 -5.19 0.02 -5.44
C ILE A 114 -4.49 -1.27 -5.86
N ALA A 115 -4.50 -1.58 -7.15
CA ALA A 115 -3.91 -2.80 -7.68
C ALA A 115 -2.40 -2.86 -7.43
N ARG A 116 -1.69 -1.76 -7.74
CA ARG A 116 -0.25 -1.61 -7.46
C ARG A 116 0.04 -1.72 -5.96
N GLY A 117 -0.80 -1.13 -5.11
CA GLY A 117 -0.71 -1.22 -3.66
C GLY A 117 -0.79 -2.66 -3.17
N LEU A 118 -1.83 -3.40 -3.57
CA LEU A 118 -1.99 -4.82 -3.22
C LEU A 118 -0.82 -5.69 -3.73
N ASN A 119 -0.38 -5.50 -4.97
CA ASN A 119 0.80 -6.20 -5.49
C ASN A 119 2.07 -5.85 -4.69
N SER A 120 2.27 -4.58 -4.33
CA SER A 120 3.37 -4.15 -3.47
C SER A 120 3.30 -4.82 -2.09
N LEU A 121 2.10 -4.93 -1.51
CA LEU A 121 1.87 -5.63 -0.24
C LEU A 121 2.29 -7.08 -0.34
N TYR A 122 1.92 -7.76 -1.43
CA TYR A 122 2.36 -9.11 -1.72
C TYR A 122 3.89 -9.23 -1.82
N GLN A 123 4.54 -8.41 -2.63
CA GLN A 123 6.00 -8.47 -2.78
C GLN A 123 6.73 -8.16 -1.47
N GLN A 124 6.26 -7.21 -0.68
CA GLN A 124 6.87 -6.87 0.59
C GLN A 124 6.63 -7.95 1.67
N THR A 125 5.45 -8.56 1.71
CA THR A 125 5.18 -9.75 2.53
C THR A 125 6.16 -10.86 2.18
N ARG A 126 6.42 -11.09 0.89
CA ARG A 126 7.44 -12.06 0.45
C ARG A 126 8.82 -11.74 0.99
N GLN A 127 9.26 -10.49 0.88
CA GLN A 127 10.59 -10.06 1.34
C GLN A 127 10.75 -10.08 2.86
N ARG A 128 9.68 -9.85 3.62
CA ARG A 128 9.71 -9.69 5.08
C ARG A 128 9.18 -10.90 5.86
N SER A 129 8.88 -11.99 5.17
CA SER A 129 8.50 -13.26 5.79
C SER A 129 9.65 -13.86 6.60
N PHE A 130 9.34 -14.54 7.70
CA PHE A 130 10.28 -15.36 8.46
C PHE A 130 10.65 -16.66 7.75
N ALA A 131 9.74 -17.18 6.92
CA ALA A 131 9.86 -18.44 6.23
C ALA A 131 9.76 -18.26 4.71
N THR A 132 10.19 -19.27 3.96
CA THR A 132 9.89 -19.38 2.52
C THR A 132 8.39 -19.23 2.31
N ILE A 133 7.99 -18.37 1.36
CA ILE A 133 6.57 -18.08 1.14
C ILE A 133 5.85 -19.35 0.66
N PRO A 134 4.74 -19.72 1.30
CA PRO A 134 3.95 -20.86 0.88
C PRO A 134 3.36 -20.63 -0.51
N ARG A 135 3.02 -21.72 -1.20
CA ARG A 135 2.34 -21.66 -2.49
C ARG A 135 0.98 -20.95 -2.38
N ASP A 136 0.28 -21.09 -1.26
CA ASP A 136 -1.00 -20.42 -1.01
C ASP A 136 -0.88 -19.51 0.22
N LEU A 137 -0.88 -18.20 -0.03
CA LEU A 137 -0.62 -17.14 0.94
C LEU A 137 -1.87 -16.33 1.21
N VAL A 138 -2.20 -16.16 2.49
CA VAL A 138 -3.20 -15.19 2.94
C VAL A 138 -2.49 -13.99 3.53
N ILE A 139 -2.77 -12.80 2.99
CA ILE A 139 -2.37 -11.50 3.56
C ILE A 139 -3.60 -10.92 4.23
N ALA A 140 -3.54 -10.73 5.53
CA ALA A 140 -4.74 -10.51 6.33
C ALA A 140 -4.63 -9.33 7.29
N LYS A 141 -5.81 -8.95 7.80
CA LYS A 141 -6.02 -7.75 8.59
C LYS A 141 -5.44 -6.54 7.84
N ILE A 142 -5.86 -6.43 6.58
CA ILE A 142 -5.46 -5.31 5.73
C ILE A 142 -6.28 -4.10 6.15
N GLU A 143 -5.60 -3.10 6.67
CA GLU A 143 -6.16 -1.81 7.04
C GLU A 143 -5.86 -0.79 5.96
N THR A 144 -6.69 0.25 5.87
CA THR A 144 -6.43 1.40 5.00
C THR A 144 -5.92 2.58 5.80
N GLY A 145 -5.10 3.41 5.18
CA GLY A 145 -4.54 4.60 5.80
C GLY A 145 -4.80 5.89 5.05
N GLU A 146 -4.47 6.97 5.74
CA GLU A 146 -4.18 8.29 5.17
C GLU A 146 -2.76 8.69 5.52
N LEU A 147 -2.14 9.54 4.72
CA LEU A 147 -0.85 10.10 5.09
C LEU A 147 -1.06 11.20 6.15
N VAL A 148 -0.33 11.14 7.26
CA VAL A 148 -0.36 12.15 8.34
C VAL A 148 0.22 13.48 7.84
N SER A 149 1.21 13.40 6.96
CA SER A 149 1.83 14.55 6.30
C SER A 149 1.87 14.30 4.79
N ALA A 150 1.75 15.37 4.01
CA ALA A 150 1.80 15.33 2.56
C ALA A 150 3.24 15.57 2.08
N PRO A 151 4.08 14.55 1.80
CA PRO A 151 5.40 14.81 1.26
C PRO A 151 5.26 15.46 -0.13
N LEU A 152 6.09 16.45 -0.42
CA LEU A 152 6.09 17.18 -1.71
C LEU A 152 6.17 16.20 -2.89
N ASP A 153 6.90 15.10 -2.70
CA ASP A 153 7.01 13.97 -3.61
C ASP A 153 6.51 12.67 -2.92
N LEU A 154 5.41 12.12 -3.44
CA LEU A 154 4.82 10.85 -2.96
C LEU A 154 5.60 9.61 -3.46
N GLY A 155 6.45 9.75 -4.47
CA GLY A 155 7.21 8.66 -5.08
C GLY A 155 8.63 8.49 -4.53
N ARG A 156 9.21 9.53 -3.91
CA ARG A 156 10.62 9.51 -3.44
C ARG A 156 10.81 9.26 -1.95
N THR A 157 9.79 9.46 -1.13
CA THR A 157 9.93 9.22 0.30
C THR A 157 9.68 7.74 0.58
N LYS A 158 10.76 6.96 0.78
CA LYS A 158 10.64 5.77 1.63
C LYS A 158 10.23 6.29 3.00
N SER A 159 8.94 6.36 3.30
CA SER A 159 8.47 6.56 4.67
C SER A 159 8.98 5.36 5.47
N ARG A 160 10.17 5.52 6.02
CA ARG A 160 10.84 4.54 6.87
C ARG A 160 10.16 4.45 8.23
N ASN A 161 9.23 5.36 8.53
CA ASN A 161 8.61 5.50 9.84
C ASN A 161 7.10 5.23 9.72
N GLY A 162 6.59 4.25 10.46
CA GLY A 162 5.16 3.97 10.57
C GLY A 162 4.32 5.13 11.17
N GLY A 163 4.95 6.23 11.58
CA GLY A 163 4.29 7.44 12.08
C GLY A 163 3.68 8.34 11.00
N ASP A 164 3.94 8.06 9.71
CA ASP A 164 3.43 8.87 8.60
C ASP A 164 2.04 8.40 8.12
N ILE A 165 1.44 7.38 8.75
CA ILE A 165 0.13 6.84 8.39
C ILE A 165 -0.87 6.99 9.54
N LYS A 166 -1.98 7.68 9.27
CA LYS A 166 -3.17 7.61 10.11
C LYS A 166 -4.00 6.42 9.65
N VAL A 167 -4.09 5.39 10.47
CA VAL A 167 -4.98 4.25 10.20
C VAL A 167 -6.42 4.74 10.18
N ILE A 168 -7.15 4.38 9.13
CA ILE A 168 -8.56 4.71 8.97
C ILE A 168 -9.34 3.39 8.96
N PRO A 169 -10.26 3.20 9.93
CA PRO A 169 -11.13 2.04 9.94
C PRO A 169 -11.88 1.93 8.62
N LEU A 170 -11.88 0.72 8.07
CA LEU A 170 -12.60 0.40 6.84
C LEU A 170 -14.10 0.69 7.03
N ARG A 171 -14.71 1.43 6.08
CA ARG A 171 -16.15 1.73 6.11
C ARG A 171 -16.90 0.75 5.23
N GLY A 172 -17.49 -0.28 5.84
CA GLY A 172 -18.20 -1.35 5.13
C GLY A 172 -17.27 -2.45 4.62
N GLU A 173 -17.83 -3.64 4.46
CA GLU A 173 -17.12 -4.88 4.12
C GLU A 173 -16.32 -4.78 2.81
N GLY A 174 -15.06 -5.23 2.84
CA GLY A 174 -14.20 -5.40 1.67
C GLY A 174 -13.83 -4.14 0.89
N LYS A 175 -14.01 -2.95 1.48
CA LYS A 175 -13.79 -1.69 0.76
C LYS A 175 -12.40 -1.11 0.96
N MET A 176 -11.66 -0.97 -0.12
CA MET A 176 -10.37 -0.31 -0.19
C MET A 176 -10.53 1.20 -0.37
N ARG A 177 -9.77 1.98 0.42
CA ARG A 177 -9.82 3.45 0.38
C ARG A 177 -8.80 4.01 -0.61
N CYS A 178 -9.27 4.92 -1.45
CA CYS A 178 -8.45 5.80 -2.27
C CYS A 178 -8.59 7.24 -1.77
N ASN A 179 -7.46 7.88 -1.47
CA ASN A 179 -7.39 9.25 -0.99
C ASN A 179 -7.09 10.19 -2.15
N ILE A 180 -7.89 11.23 -2.32
CA ILE A 180 -7.74 12.23 -3.38
C ILE A 180 -7.45 13.56 -2.70
N TYR A 181 -6.29 14.11 -3.00
CA TYR A 181 -5.83 15.39 -2.51
C TYR A 181 -5.86 16.42 -3.62
N LYS A 182 -6.08 17.67 -3.26
CA LYS A 182 -5.94 18.83 -4.13
C LYS A 182 -4.77 19.67 -3.64
N THR A 183 -3.91 20.12 -4.55
CA THR A 183 -2.86 21.09 -4.26
C THR A 183 -2.81 22.14 -5.37
N THR A 184 -2.23 23.30 -5.08
CA THR A 184 -1.97 24.35 -6.07
C THR A 184 -0.47 24.51 -6.25
N ARG A 185 0.02 24.30 -7.47
CA ARG A 185 1.44 24.42 -7.80
C ARG A 185 1.60 25.30 -9.04
N GLY A 186 2.31 26.42 -8.91
CA GLY A 186 2.55 27.34 -10.02
C GLY A 186 1.27 27.99 -10.58
N GLY A 187 0.22 28.14 -9.77
CA GLY A 187 -1.08 28.70 -10.17
C GLY A 187 -2.09 27.66 -10.67
N ASP A 188 -1.66 26.43 -10.95
CA ASP A 188 -2.54 25.37 -11.44
C ASP A 188 -3.05 24.45 -10.33
N VAL A 189 -4.28 23.96 -10.49
CA VAL A 189 -4.88 22.94 -9.61
C VAL A 189 -4.41 21.56 -10.03
N MET A 190 -3.89 20.79 -9.07
CA MET A 190 -3.40 19.43 -9.25
C MET A 190 -4.16 18.48 -8.33
N TYR A 191 -4.40 17.25 -8.79
CA TYR A 191 -5.00 16.19 -7.98
C TYR A 191 -4.00 15.06 -7.77
N ASP A 192 -3.71 14.78 -6.51
CA ASP A 192 -2.79 13.72 -6.10
C ASP A 192 -3.58 12.57 -5.52
N ILE A 193 -3.24 11.34 -5.90
CA ILE A 193 -3.97 10.16 -5.46
C ILE A 193 -3.04 9.26 -4.66
N SER A 194 -3.51 8.80 -3.51
CA SER A 194 -2.77 7.89 -2.64
C SER A 194 -3.65 6.75 -2.16
N VAL A 195 -3.09 5.54 -2.19
CA VAL A 195 -3.67 4.36 -1.59
C VAL A 195 -2.66 3.80 -0.60
N VAL A 196 -3.10 3.61 0.64
CA VAL A 196 -2.25 3.10 1.71
C VAL A 196 -2.92 1.87 2.28
N PHE A 197 -2.25 0.73 2.15
CA PHE A 197 -2.61 -0.51 2.82
C PHE A 197 -1.56 -0.85 3.87
N ILE A 198 -2.00 -1.43 4.98
CA ILE A 198 -1.16 -2.00 6.03
C ILE A 198 -1.63 -3.44 6.25
N ALA A 199 -0.74 -4.41 6.11
CA ALA A 199 -0.98 -5.79 6.53
C ALA A 199 -0.28 -6.05 7.86
N THR A 200 -1.03 -6.55 8.84
CA THR A 200 -0.48 -6.92 10.15
C THR A 200 -0.20 -8.42 10.28
N ALA A 201 -0.74 -9.24 9.37
CA ALA A 201 -0.51 -10.68 9.37
C ALA A 201 -0.39 -11.25 7.96
N ALA A 202 0.42 -12.29 7.83
CA ALA A 202 0.38 -13.19 6.68
C ALA A 202 0.54 -14.62 7.16
N TYR A 203 -0.17 -15.56 6.55
CA TYR A 203 -0.13 -16.97 6.92
C TYR A 203 -0.40 -17.86 5.71
N GLN A 204 -0.03 -19.13 5.82
CA GLN A 204 -0.37 -20.12 4.80
C GLN A 204 -1.86 -20.42 4.86
N ARG A 205 -2.54 -20.45 3.71
CA ARG A 205 -3.90 -20.99 3.66
C ARG A 205 -3.85 -22.46 4.12
N SER A 206 -4.38 -22.72 5.31
CA SER A 206 -4.51 -24.07 5.84
C SER A 206 -5.47 -24.86 4.95
N ASN A 207 -5.03 -25.97 4.36
CA ASN A 207 -5.91 -26.91 3.66
C ASN A 207 -6.70 -27.78 4.67
N GLN A 208 -7.23 -27.20 5.74
CA GLN A 208 -8.17 -27.92 6.61
C GLN A 208 -9.59 -27.85 6.05
N THR A 209 -9.78 -28.50 4.92
CA THR A 209 -11.08 -29.12 4.63
C THR A 209 -11.32 -30.21 5.67
N GLY A 210 -12.17 -29.92 6.66
CA GLY A 210 -13.03 -30.91 7.31
C GLY A 210 -12.40 -31.80 8.39
N LYS A 211 -12.10 -31.23 9.56
CA LYS A 211 -12.40 -31.96 10.80
C LYS A 211 -13.30 -31.11 11.68
N PRO A 212 -14.49 -31.62 12.08
CA PRO A 212 -15.32 -30.91 13.03
C PRO A 212 -14.52 -30.75 14.32
N PHE A 213 -14.74 -29.60 14.95
CA PHE A 213 -14.22 -29.27 16.27
C PHE A 213 -14.75 -30.34 17.25
N ASP A 214 -13.93 -31.35 17.55
CA ASP A 214 -14.30 -32.40 18.48
C ASP A 214 -14.25 -31.81 19.88
N SER A 215 -15.38 -31.25 20.29
CA SER A 215 -15.64 -30.79 21.64
C SER A 215 -15.78 -32.01 22.53
N ASN A 216 -14.69 -32.63 22.96
CA ASN A 216 -14.68 -33.54 24.11
C ASN A 216 -13.27 -33.90 24.55
N HIS A 217 -12.65 -33.05 25.38
CA HIS A 217 -11.81 -33.52 26.49
C HIS A 217 -11.60 -32.41 27.53
N GLN A 218 -12.70 -31.99 28.15
CA GLN A 218 -12.68 -31.45 29.51
C GLN A 218 -13.94 -31.90 30.23
N ARG A 219 -13.92 -33.14 30.74
CA ARG A 219 -14.43 -33.43 32.08
C ARG A 219 -13.43 -34.38 32.74
N ASN A 220 -12.60 -33.77 33.59
CA ASN A 220 -11.94 -34.46 34.69
C ASN A 220 -13.01 -34.97 35.68
N GLN A 221 -12.60 -35.97 36.47
CA GLN A 221 -13.17 -36.45 37.73
C GLN A 221 -14.21 -37.55 37.62
#